data_AF-A0A2T5B8E7-F1
#
_entry.id   AF-A0A2T5B8E7-F1
#
_cell.length_a   1.000
_cell.length_b   1.000
_cell.length_c   1.000
_cell.angle_alpha   90.00
_cell.angle_beta   90.00
_cell.angle_gamma   90.00
#
_symmetry.space_group_name_H-M   'P 1'
#
loop_
_entity.id
_entity.type
_entity.pdbx_description
1 polymer ?
#
loop_
_entity_poly.entity_id
_entity_poly.type
_entity_poly.pdbx_seq_one_letter_code
_entity_poly.pdbx_strand_id
1 'polypeptide(L)'
;MLDKRSLPRRLWILIWRPIAIAAWRRRNRQRFRRNFPIEWKTPGEIIGLDLQNYEQEAGFDLNKAMVDDLLPARDAALARSNRLVLTSLVIFAFLAADYFSLSVKISLPGVDVRDIKGVREFLIFFSGLLSTLSLLAQNNVYTLESTIKYIVNNHYPEQLRPIYISKYFWHENYPRYFPTRIPHLLISPIQSRLVDLISLGWLLAMFFYVILFFVIGILISIDVWKNGGISWFSRVVAFGAIANSVLGWGYFIITRCKMPYRNFLKLQEIEVLGQIAPSQVEAKWQSLYGEGYDDYVDMINRGYLPGGENDHAHLVGSKKTIRRNVVAFVLLAAFFWAAFPGYTQ
;
A
#
# COMPACT_ATOMS: atom_id res chain seq x y z
N MET A 1 32.41 -33.74 4.30
CA MET A 1 33.77 -33.87 3.75
C MET A 1 34.71 -32.94 4.53
N LEU A 2 35.37 -33.46 5.58
CA LEU A 2 36.39 -32.73 6.33
C LEU A 2 37.74 -32.95 5.64
N ASP A 3 38.14 -31.92 4.90
CA ASP A 3 39.25 -31.91 3.95
C ASP A 3 40.63 -32.16 4.63
N LYS A 4 41.55 -32.84 3.92
CA LYS A 4 42.95 -33.15 4.33
C LYS A 4 43.83 -31.89 4.38
N ARG A 5 43.35 -30.82 5.01
CA ARG A 5 44.04 -29.52 5.12
C ARG A 5 44.86 -29.45 6.41
N SER A 6 46.09 -28.92 6.31
CA SER A 6 46.99 -28.65 7.42
C SER A 6 46.31 -27.86 8.55
N LEU A 7 46.55 -28.25 9.82
CA LEU A 7 46.03 -27.60 11.04
C LEU A 7 46.00 -26.04 11.01
N PRO A 8 47.07 -25.33 10.59
CA PRO A 8 47.05 -23.86 10.53
C PRO A 8 45.97 -23.29 9.60
N ARG A 9 45.67 -23.99 8.49
CA ARG A 9 44.66 -23.56 7.51
C ARG A 9 43.24 -23.73 8.05
N ARG A 10 43.00 -24.72 8.91
CA ARG A 10 41.70 -24.92 9.58
C ARG A 10 41.42 -23.83 10.60
N LEU A 11 42.42 -23.47 11.42
CA LEU A 11 42.33 -22.37 12.38
C LEU A 11 42.09 -21.04 11.67
N TRP A 12 42.83 -20.76 10.58
CA TRP A 12 42.63 -19.57 9.76
C TRP A 12 41.20 -19.47 9.22
N ILE A 13 40.67 -20.55 8.66
CA ILE A 13 39.30 -20.58 8.14
C ILE A 13 38.28 -20.36 9.25
N LEU A 14 38.42 -21.00 10.41
CA LEU A 14 37.50 -20.82 11.55
C LEU A 14 37.40 -19.36 11.99
N ILE A 15 38.53 -18.65 12.06
CA ILE A 15 38.59 -17.25 12.48
C ILE A 15 37.97 -16.32 11.41
N TRP A 16 38.32 -16.52 10.15
CA TRP A 16 37.91 -15.60 9.06
C TRP A 16 36.54 -15.90 8.45
N ARG A 17 35.99 -17.10 8.65
CA ARG A 17 34.71 -17.53 8.08
C ARG A 17 33.54 -16.57 8.36
N PRO A 18 33.26 -16.08 9.58
CA PRO A 18 32.13 -15.18 9.81
C PRO A 18 32.28 -13.86 9.03
N ILE A 19 33.49 -13.32 8.96
CA ILE A 19 33.80 -12.07 8.24
C ILE A 19 33.66 -12.29 6.72
N ALA A 20 34.23 -13.38 6.21
CA ALA A 20 34.14 -13.75 4.79
C ALA A 20 32.69 -13.97 4.35
N ILE A 21 31.88 -14.68 5.16
CA ILE A 21 30.46 -14.88 4.90
C ILE A 21 29.68 -13.56 4.96
N ALA A 22 29.95 -12.68 5.92
CA ALA A 22 29.27 -11.39 6.03
C ALA A 22 29.59 -10.49 4.82
N ALA A 23 30.86 -10.44 4.40
CA ALA A 23 31.30 -9.70 3.23
C ALA A 23 30.66 -10.26 1.95
N TRP A 24 30.67 -11.58 1.76
CA TRP A 24 29.99 -12.25 0.66
C TRP A 24 28.48 -11.95 0.64
N ARG A 25 27.79 -12.03 1.79
CA ARG A 25 26.36 -11.68 1.89
C ARG A 25 26.09 -10.23 1.51
N ARG A 26 26.96 -9.29 1.88
CA ARG A 26 26.83 -7.88 1.51
C ARG A 26 27.00 -7.69 0.01
N ARG A 27 28.05 -8.26 -0.60
CA ARG A 27 28.28 -8.21 -2.06
C ARG A 27 27.11 -8.85 -2.82
N ASN A 28 26.68 -10.03 -2.39
CA ASN A 28 25.55 -10.73 -3.00
C ASN A 28 24.25 -9.92 -2.91
N ARG A 29 23.98 -9.26 -1.77
CA ARG A 29 22.84 -8.33 -1.64
C ARG A 29 22.96 -7.12 -2.57
N GLN A 30 24.16 -6.57 -2.76
CA GLN A 30 24.40 -5.46 -3.69
C GLN A 30 24.17 -5.90 -5.14
N ARG A 31 24.70 -7.05 -5.55
CA ARG A 31 24.44 -7.66 -6.87
C ARG A 31 22.96 -7.93 -7.07
N PHE A 32 22.28 -8.51 -6.08
CA PHE A 32 20.83 -8.74 -6.14
C PHE A 32 20.04 -7.44 -6.31
N ARG A 33 20.42 -6.36 -5.62
CA ARG A 33 19.81 -5.03 -5.80
C ARG A 33 20.12 -4.41 -7.15
N ARG A 34 21.32 -4.63 -7.72
CA ARG A 34 21.71 -4.18 -9.06
C ARG A 34 20.91 -4.92 -10.15
N ASN A 35 20.75 -6.23 -9.98
CA ASN A 35 20.03 -7.07 -10.94
C ASN A 35 18.53 -6.82 -10.85
N PHE A 36 18.00 -6.75 -9.62
CA PHE A 36 16.59 -6.53 -9.31
C PHE A 36 16.43 -5.24 -8.49
N PRO A 37 16.37 -4.08 -9.15
CA PRO A 37 16.18 -2.81 -8.47
C PRO A 37 14.84 -2.77 -7.74
N ILE A 38 14.80 -2.01 -6.65
CA ILE A 38 13.56 -1.68 -5.96
C ILE A 38 13.05 -0.39 -6.61
N GLU A 39 11.90 -0.48 -7.24
CA GLU A 39 11.18 0.64 -7.83
C GLU A 39 10.05 1.06 -6.89
N TRP A 40 9.88 2.35 -6.69
CA TRP A 40 8.81 2.88 -5.85
C TRP A 40 7.58 3.11 -6.73
N LYS A 41 6.63 2.17 -6.66
CA LYS A 41 5.41 2.20 -7.48
C LYS A 41 4.18 2.47 -6.64
N THR A 42 3.25 3.24 -7.17
CA THR A 42 1.93 3.40 -6.51
C THR A 42 1.11 2.12 -6.66
N PRO A 43 0.16 1.81 -5.77
CA PRO A 43 -0.68 0.62 -5.92
C PRO A 43 -1.50 0.65 -7.24
N GLY A 44 -1.88 1.82 -7.73
CA GLY A 44 -2.48 1.96 -9.08
C GLY A 44 -1.52 1.58 -10.22
N GLU A 45 -0.23 1.89 -10.11
CA GLU A 45 0.79 1.44 -11.08
C GLU A 45 1.00 -0.09 -11.01
N ILE A 46 0.92 -0.68 -9.82
CA ILE A 46 1.00 -2.14 -9.64
C ILE A 46 -0.20 -2.81 -10.31
N ILE A 47 -1.42 -2.31 -10.07
CA ILE A 47 -2.63 -2.78 -10.76
C ILE A 47 -2.45 -2.65 -12.29
N GLY A 48 -1.88 -1.55 -12.77
CA GLY A 48 -1.56 -1.39 -14.18
C GLY A 48 -0.61 -2.45 -14.73
N LEU A 49 0.43 -2.83 -13.97
CA LEU A 49 1.33 -3.93 -14.35
C LEU A 49 0.63 -5.29 -14.37
N ASP A 50 -0.25 -5.53 -13.40
CA ASP A 50 -1.03 -6.78 -13.35
C ASP A 50 -1.97 -6.87 -14.56
N LEU A 51 -2.61 -5.75 -14.93
CA LEU A 51 -3.47 -5.67 -16.12
C LEU A 51 -2.70 -5.71 -17.45
N GLN A 52 -1.41 -5.32 -17.46
CA GLN A 52 -0.53 -5.51 -18.64
C GLN A 52 -0.22 -6.97 -18.90
N ASN A 53 -0.06 -7.75 -17.84
CA ASN A 53 0.23 -9.17 -17.91
C ASN A 53 -1.05 -10.03 -17.90
N TYR A 54 -2.23 -9.41 -17.96
CA TYR A 54 -3.49 -10.13 -17.99
C TYR A 54 -3.70 -10.76 -19.36
N GLU A 55 -3.68 -12.09 -19.39
CA GLU A 55 -4.07 -12.87 -20.56
C GLU A 55 -5.61 -12.92 -20.63
N GLN A 56 -6.17 -12.58 -21.78
CA GLN A 56 -7.62 -12.57 -21.97
C GLN A 56 -8.19 -13.97 -21.79
N GLU A 57 -9.01 -14.16 -20.75
CA GLU A 57 -9.81 -15.36 -20.60
C GLU A 57 -11.03 -15.30 -21.54
N ALA A 58 -11.49 -16.45 -22.04
CA ALA A 58 -12.60 -16.51 -22.98
C ALA A 58 -13.86 -15.79 -22.43
N GLY A 59 -14.19 -14.64 -23.01
CA GLY A 59 -15.35 -13.82 -22.63
C GLY A 59 -15.05 -12.63 -21.72
N PHE A 60 -13.80 -12.40 -21.33
CA PHE A 60 -13.40 -11.26 -20.50
C PHE A 60 -12.29 -10.43 -21.15
N ASP A 61 -12.69 -9.42 -21.92
CA ASP A 61 -11.78 -8.49 -22.56
C ASP A 61 -11.73 -7.14 -21.83
N LEU A 62 -10.52 -6.58 -21.74
CA LEU A 62 -10.23 -5.22 -21.28
C LEU A 62 -10.70 -4.17 -22.32
N ASN A 63 -12.00 -4.14 -22.59
CA ASN A 63 -12.62 -3.32 -23.63
C ASN A 63 -13.48 -2.21 -23.03
N LYS A 64 -14.01 -1.34 -23.91
CA LYS A 64 -14.96 -0.28 -23.53
C LYS A 64 -16.18 -0.79 -22.75
N ALA A 65 -16.69 -1.98 -23.08
CA ALA A 65 -17.82 -2.59 -22.38
C ALA A 65 -17.51 -2.80 -20.88
N MET A 66 -16.29 -3.25 -20.55
CA MET A 66 -15.86 -3.39 -19.17
C MET A 66 -15.80 -2.03 -18.46
N VAL A 67 -15.39 -0.95 -19.14
CA VAL A 67 -15.45 0.40 -18.56
C VAL A 67 -16.89 0.78 -18.24
N ASP A 68 -17.83 0.51 -19.14
CA ASP A 68 -19.25 0.81 -18.95
C ASP A 68 -19.86 0.01 -17.78
N ASP A 69 -19.38 -1.21 -17.51
CA ASP A 69 -19.76 -2.02 -16.33
C ASP A 69 -19.11 -1.56 -15.02
N LEU A 70 -17.84 -1.14 -15.07
CA LEU A 70 -17.09 -0.70 -13.88
C LEU A 70 -17.55 0.67 -13.36
N LEU A 71 -18.09 1.53 -14.23
CA LEU A 71 -18.51 2.88 -13.87
C LEU A 71 -19.66 2.91 -12.84
N PRO A 72 -20.80 2.21 -13.04
CA PRO A 72 -21.84 2.12 -12.02
C PRO A 72 -21.33 1.56 -10.70
N ALA A 73 -20.45 0.55 -10.75
CA ALA A 73 -19.86 -0.06 -9.55
C ALA A 73 -19.00 0.95 -8.78
N ARG A 74 -18.16 1.72 -9.49
CA ARG A 74 -17.36 2.80 -8.91
C ARG A 74 -18.25 3.87 -8.28
N ASP A 75 -19.27 4.34 -8.99
CA ASP A 75 -20.13 5.43 -8.52
C ASP A 75 -20.97 5.00 -7.30
N ALA A 76 -21.46 3.76 -7.28
CA ALA A 76 -22.12 3.18 -6.12
C ALA A 76 -21.18 3.05 -4.91
N ALA A 77 -19.95 2.59 -5.13
CA ALA A 77 -18.93 2.50 -4.08
C ALA A 77 -18.54 3.89 -3.55
N LEU A 78 -18.40 4.89 -4.43
CA LEU A 78 -18.11 6.27 -4.08
C LEU A 78 -19.24 6.89 -3.25
N ALA A 79 -20.50 6.73 -3.68
CA ALA A 79 -21.65 7.21 -2.94
C ALA A 79 -21.73 6.57 -1.53
N ARG A 80 -21.48 5.26 -1.44
CA ARG A 80 -21.41 4.55 -0.16
C ARG A 80 -20.27 5.09 0.72
N SER A 81 -19.07 5.24 0.16
CA SER A 81 -17.92 5.82 0.86
C SER A 81 -18.22 7.21 1.41
N ASN A 82 -18.77 8.10 0.60
CA ASN A 82 -19.09 9.47 1.00
C ASN A 82 -20.13 9.51 2.13
N ARG A 83 -21.16 8.65 2.08
CA ARG A 83 -22.12 8.52 3.18
C ARG A 83 -21.45 8.08 4.47
N LEU A 84 -20.59 7.06 4.43
CA LEU A 84 -19.86 6.58 5.62
C LEU A 84 -18.95 7.65 6.21
N VAL A 85 -18.22 8.39 5.36
CA VAL A 85 -17.34 9.49 5.79
C VAL A 85 -18.16 10.60 6.44
N LEU A 86 -19.26 11.04 5.81
CA LEU A 86 -20.13 12.07 6.38
C LEU A 86 -20.72 11.64 7.73
N THR A 87 -21.24 10.41 7.83
CA THR A 87 -21.76 9.89 9.09
C THR A 87 -20.68 9.84 10.17
N SER A 88 -19.46 9.37 9.83
CA SER A 88 -18.33 9.35 10.77
C SER A 88 -17.92 10.76 11.22
N LEU A 89 -17.89 11.74 10.31
CA LEU A 89 -17.59 13.13 10.63
C LEU A 89 -18.65 13.75 11.55
N VAL A 90 -19.93 13.48 11.34
CA VAL A 90 -21.01 13.96 12.20
C VAL A 90 -20.89 13.37 13.61
N ILE A 91 -20.61 12.06 13.72
CA ILE A 91 -20.39 11.40 15.02
C ILE A 91 -19.14 11.97 15.72
N PHE A 92 -18.07 12.18 14.97
CA PHE A 92 -16.85 12.77 15.53
C PHE A 92 -17.06 14.21 16.01
N ALA A 93 -17.77 15.04 15.23
CA ALA A 93 -18.12 16.39 15.63
C ALA A 93 -18.98 16.41 16.90
N PHE A 94 -19.92 15.47 17.04
CA PHE A 94 -20.70 15.29 18.25
C PHE A 94 -19.81 14.92 19.45
N LEU A 95 -18.94 13.93 19.31
CA LEU A 95 -18.00 13.52 20.38
C LEU A 95 -17.04 14.64 20.78
N ALA A 96 -16.61 15.47 19.82
CA ALA A 96 -15.78 16.64 20.09
C ALA A 96 -16.57 17.74 20.82
N ALA A 97 -17.80 18.03 20.40
CA ALA A 97 -18.66 18.99 21.08
C ALA A 97 -18.95 18.58 22.52
N ASP A 98 -19.25 17.30 22.75
CA ASP A 98 -19.45 16.71 24.07
C ASP A 98 -18.19 16.85 24.95
N TYR A 99 -17.01 16.50 24.42
CA TYR A 99 -15.73 16.65 25.13
C TYR A 99 -15.44 18.10 25.54
N PHE A 100 -15.72 19.07 24.68
CA PHE A 100 -15.55 20.50 25.01
C PHE A 100 -16.70 21.07 25.85
N SER A 101 -17.69 20.25 26.24
CA SER A 101 -18.89 20.69 26.94
C SER A 101 -19.62 21.83 26.20
N LEU A 102 -19.52 21.85 24.87
CA LEU A 102 -20.31 22.73 24.04
C LEU A 102 -21.73 22.17 24.09
N SER A 103 -22.68 22.95 24.63
CA SER A 103 -24.07 22.56 24.89
C SER A 103 -24.89 22.29 23.61
N VAL A 104 -24.42 21.41 22.72
CA VAL A 104 -25.04 21.12 21.43
C VAL A 104 -25.99 19.94 21.61
N LYS A 105 -27.28 20.23 21.75
CA LYS A 105 -28.34 19.21 21.78
C LYS A 105 -28.56 18.70 20.35
N ILE A 106 -28.00 17.55 20.00
CA ILE A 106 -28.18 16.93 18.68
C ILE A 106 -29.02 15.66 18.84
N SER A 107 -30.16 15.63 18.15
CA SER A 107 -30.94 14.41 17.97
C SER A 107 -30.42 13.65 16.75
N LEU A 108 -29.86 12.46 16.97
CA LEU A 108 -29.74 11.43 15.93
C LEU A 108 -31.16 10.92 15.63
N PRO A 109 -31.47 10.43 14.42
CA PRO A 109 -32.85 10.22 13.97
C PRO A 109 -33.64 9.35 14.95
N GLY A 110 -34.45 10.00 15.80
CA GLY A 110 -35.36 9.39 16.78
C GLY A 110 -34.87 9.23 18.22
N VAL A 111 -33.61 9.56 18.57
CA VAL A 111 -33.09 9.40 19.95
C VAL A 111 -32.48 10.71 20.44
N ASP A 112 -33.10 11.29 21.47
CA ASP A 112 -32.54 12.42 22.23
C ASP A 112 -31.36 11.87 23.05
N VAL A 113 -30.14 12.22 22.65
CA VAL A 113 -28.91 11.80 23.36
C VAL A 113 -28.79 12.65 24.62
N ARG A 114 -29.64 12.34 25.62
CA ARG A 114 -29.33 12.68 27.01
C ARG A 114 -28.23 11.73 27.49
N ASP A 115 -27.50 12.19 28.49
CA ASP A 115 -26.30 11.60 29.10
C ASP A 115 -26.50 10.18 29.66
N ILE A 116 -26.81 9.23 28.77
CA ILE A 116 -27.02 7.82 29.06
C ILE A 116 -25.65 7.17 29.08
N LYS A 117 -25.29 6.59 30.23
CA LYS A 117 -24.05 5.85 30.42
C LYS A 117 -23.85 4.84 29.27
N GLY A 118 -22.73 4.91 28.57
CA GLY A 118 -22.39 3.98 27.48
C GLY A 118 -22.58 4.53 26.07
N VAL A 119 -23.32 5.64 25.86
CA VAL A 119 -23.53 6.20 24.51
C VAL A 119 -22.22 6.69 23.90
N ARG A 120 -21.37 7.32 24.70
CA ARG A 120 -20.07 7.83 24.24
C ARG A 120 -19.14 6.70 23.80
N GLU A 121 -19.08 5.62 24.59
CA GLU A 121 -18.34 4.41 24.23
C GLU A 121 -18.87 3.77 22.94
N PHE A 122 -20.19 3.66 22.81
CA PHE A 122 -20.82 3.13 21.60
C PHE A 122 -20.50 3.98 20.36
N LEU A 123 -20.58 5.30 20.47
CA LEU A 123 -20.31 6.22 19.36
C LEU A 123 -18.83 6.19 18.92
N ILE A 124 -17.88 6.08 19.86
CA ILE A 124 -16.46 5.91 19.52
C ILE A 124 -16.24 4.60 18.77
N PHE A 125 -16.79 3.50 19.30
CA PHE A 125 -16.70 2.19 18.66
C PHE A 125 -17.29 2.21 17.25
N PHE A 126 -18.50 2.75 17.10
CA PHE A 126 -19.20 2.83 15.83
C PHE A 126 -18.48 3.73 14.83
N SER A 127 -17.94 4.88 15.29
CA SER A 127 -17.11 5.76 14.45
C SER A 127 -15.85 5.05 13.95
N GLY A 128 -15.20 4.25 14.80
CA GLY A 128 -14.04 3.44 14.41
C GLY A 128 -14.37 2.38 13.34
N LEU A 129 -15.52 1.70 13.47
CA LEU A 129 -16.01 0.76 12.45
C LEU A 129 -16.33 1.47 11.13
N LEU A 130 -17.08 2.58 11.17
CA LEU A 130 -17.40 3.37 9.98
C LEU A 130 -16.14 3.89 9.27
N SER A 131 -15.13 4.31 10.03
CA SER A 131 -13.85 4.76 9.49
C SER A 131 -13.10 3.64 8.77
N THR A 132 -13.14 2.42 9.32
CA THR A 132 -12.50 1.26 8.67
C THR A 132 -13.24 0.87 7.39
N LEU A 133 -14.58 0.82 7.45
CA LEU A 133 -15.42 0.54 6.28
C LEU A 133 -15.27 1.60 5.19
N SER A 134 -15.13 2.88 5.57
CA SER A 134 -14.92 3.96 4.60
C SER A 134 -13.54 3.82 3.91
N LEU A 135 -12.48 3.49 4.65
CA LEU A 135 -11.16 3.21 4.08
C LEU A 135 -11.19 2.04 3.08
N LEU A 136 -11.89 0.95 3.41
CA LEU A 136 -12.07 -0.19 2.49
C LEU A 136 -12.84 0.22 1.24
N ALA A 137 -13.96 0.94 1.39
CA ALA A 137 -14.75 1.43 0.27
C ALA A 137 -13.94 2.38 -0.63
N GLN A 138 -13.15 3.29 -0.05
CA GLN A 138 -12.26 4.18 -0.79
C GLN A 138 -11.18 3.41 -1.55
N ASN A 139 -10.64 2.33 -0.98
CA ASN A 139 -9.65 1.51 -1.68
C ASN A 139 -10.27 0.77 -2.88
N ASN A 140 -11.52 0.29 -2.74
CA ASN A 140 -12.24 -0.33 -3.85
C ASN A 140 -12.48 0.68 -4.98
N VAL A 141 -12.91 1.90 -4.64
CA VAL A 141 -13.04 2.99 -5.62
C VAL A 141 -11.71 3.23 -6.33
N TYR A 142 -10.61 3.35 -5.60
CA TYR A 142 -9.29 3.58 -6.19
C TYR A 142 -8.81 2.45 -7.12
N THR A 143 -9.13 1.20 -6.77
CA THR A 143 -8.81 0.03 -7.60
C THR A 143 -9.59 0.11 -8.91
N LEU A 144 -10.90 0.35 -8.84
CA LEU A 144 -11.77 0.52 -10.02
C LEU A 144 -11.32 1.70 -10.90
N GLU A 145 -10.99 2.83 -10.30
CA GLU A 145 -10.47 4.00 -10.99
C GLU A 145 -9.13 3.73 -11.69
N SER A 146 -8.22 3.01 -11.04
CA SER A 146 -6.93 2.62 -11.62
C SER A 146 -7.13 1.68 -12.82
N THR A 147 -8.04 0.71 -12.72
CA THR A 147 -8.41 -0.18 -13.82
C THR A 147 -9.04 0.58 -14.99
N ILE A 148 -9.99 1.48 -14.73
CA ILE A 148 -10.60 2.29 -15.79
C ILE A 148 -9.56 3.17 -16.49
N LYS A 149 -8.66 3.83 -15.73
CA LYS A 149 -7.56 4.62 -16.31
C LYS A 149 -6.63 3.76 -17.16
N TYR A 150 -6.33 2.55 -16.71
CA TYR A 150 -5.53 1.61 -17.47
C TYR A 150 -6.19 1.26 -18.82
N ILE A 151 -7.48 0.91 -18.82
CA ILE A 151 -8.20 0.56 -20.04
C ILE A 151 -8.27 1.77 -20.98
N VAL A 152 -8.58 2.96 -20.47
CA VAL A 152 -8.64 4.20 -21.28
C VAL A 152 -7.28 4.51 -21.89
N ASN A 153 -6.18 4.38 -21.15
CA ASN A 153 -4.85 4.73 -21.65
C ASN A 153 -4.30 3.73 -22.66
N ASN A 154 -4.66 2.45 -22.60
CA ASN A 154 -4.06 1.43 -23.47
C ASN A 154 -4.96 1.02 -24.64
N HIS A 155 -6.29 1.02 -24.48
CA HIS A 155 -7.21 0.50 -25.50
C HIS A 155 -7.92 1.58 -26.32
N TYR A 156 -7.96 2.84 -25.84
CA TYR A 156 -8.61 3.92 -26.59
C TYR A 156 -7.60 4.68 -27.48
N PRO A 157 -8.06 5.21 -28.64
CA PRO A 157 -7.25 6.07 -29.50
C PRO A 157 -6.72 7.28 -28.72
N GLU A 158 -5.46 7.62 -28.94
CA GLU A 158 -4.74 8.65 -28.20
C GLU A 158 -5.47 10.01 -28.21
N GLN A 159 -6.11 10.35 -29.33
CA GLN A 159 -6.84 11.60 -29.51
C GLN A 159 -8.10 11.69 -28.63
N LEU A 160 -8.71 10.54 -28.28
CA LEU A 160 -9.95 10.49 -27.48
C LEU A 160 -9.68 10.32 -25.99
N ARG A 161 -8.46 9.93 -25.58
CA ARG A 161 -8.11 9.71 -24.17
C ARG A 161 -8.45 10.91 -23.29
N PRO A 162 -8.08 12.17 -23.63
CA PRO A 162 -8.39 13.31 -22.77
C PRO A 162 -9.90 13.50 -22.54
N ILE A 163 -10.72 13.19 -23.55
CA ILE A 163 -12.18 13.29 -23.49
C ILE A 163 -12.75 12.22 -22.56
N TYR A 164 -12.26 10.99 -22.65
CA TYR A 164 -12.72 9.91 -21.76
C TYR A 164 -12.22 10.11 -20.33
N ILE A 165 -10.98 10.55 -20.13
CA ILE A 165 -10.48 10.84 -18.79
C ILE A 165 -11.24 12.03 -18.20
N SER A 166 -11.57 13.09 -18.96
CA SER A 166 -12.36 14.21 -18.43
C SER A 166 -13.81 13.81 -18.13
N LYS A 167 -14.41 12.94 -18.95
CA LYS A 167 -15.75 12.39 -18.72
C LYS A 167 -15.80 11.55 -17.44
N TYR A 168 -14.84 10.63 -17.26
CA TYR A 168 -14.89 9.67 -16.15
C TYR A 168 -14.22 10.19 -14.88
N PHE A 169 -13.22 11.07 -14.98
CA PHE A 169 -12.43 11.61 -13.86
C PHE A 169 -12.46 13.14 -13.83
N TRP A 170 -13.67 13.71 -13.92
CA TRP A 170 -13.87 15.16 -13.90
C TRP A 170 -13.20 15.82 -12.68
N HIS A 171 -13.25 15.17 -11.52
CA HIS A 171 -12.68 15.68 -10.27
C HIS A 171 -11.14 15.76 -10.26
N GLU A 172 -10.46 15.01 -11.13
CA GLU A 172 -9.00 15.06 -11.29
C GLU A 172 -8.57 16.01 -12.41
N ASN A 173 -9.38 16.12 -13.47
CA ASN A 173 -9.03 16.80 -14.72
C ASN A 173 -9.49 18.24 -14.84
N TYR A 174 -10.40 18.70 -13.99
CA TYR A 174 -10.60 20.12 -13.80
C TYR A 174 -9.69 20.57 -12.66
N PRO A 175 -8.40 20.94 -12.93
CA PRO A 175 -7.69 21.74 -11.97
C PRO A 175 -8.60 22.93 -11.66
N ARG A 176 -8.74 23.30 -10.39
CA ARG A 176 -9.42 24.54 -10.01
C ARG A 176 -8.80 25.66 -10.86
N TYR A 177 -9.56 26.09 -11.85
CA TYR A 177 -9.22 26.87 -13.05
C TYR A 177 -7.89 27.65 -12.97
N PHE A 178 -6.82 27.19 -13.64
CA PHE A 178 -5.78 28.09 -14.15
C PHE A 178 -5.21 27.56 -15.47
N PRO A 179 -5.33 28.30 -16.59
CA PRO A 179 -4.92 27.86 -17.93
C PRO A 179 -3.40 27.89 -18.08
N THR A 180 -2.67 26.99 -17.42
CA THR A 180 -1.19 26.92 -17.51
C THR A 180 -0.67 26.30 -18.79
N ARG A 181 -1.55 25.68 -19.60
CA ARG A 181 -1.18 24.92 -20.80
C ARG A 181 -1.89 25.36 -22.07
N ILE A 182 -2.44 26.58 -22.09
CA ILE A 182 -3.00 27.16 -23.31
C ILE A 182 -1.93 28.11 -23.89
N PRO A 183 -1.32 27.80 -25.04
CA PRO A 183 -0.14 28.51 -25.55
C PRO A 183 -0.36 29.99 -25.87
N HIS A 184 -1.61 30.45 -25.90
CA HIS A 184 -1.98 31.85 -26.14
C HIS A 184 -2.45 32.61 -24.88
N LEU A 185 -2.52 31.96 -23.71
CA LEU A 185 -2.83 32.60 -22.44
C LEU A 185 -1.55 32.74 -21.62
N LEU A 186 -0.88 33.89 -21.76
CA LEU A 186 0.27 34.24 -20.92
C LEU A 186 -0.22 34.52 -19.50
N ILE A 187 -0.01 33.56 -18.60
CA ILE A 187 -0.27 33.75 -17.17
C ILE A 187 0.71 34.80 -16.63
N SER A 188 0.18 35.82 -15.96
CA SER A 188 1.02 36.80 -15.27
C SER A 188 1.81 36.13 -14.13
N PRO A 189 3.09 36.48 -13.91
CA PRO A 189 3.87 35.96 -12.79
C PRO A 189 3.16 36.13 -11.43
N ILE A 190 2.35 37.17 -11.27
CA ILE A 190 1.56 37.43 -10.06
C ILE A 190 0.51 36.33 -9.84
N GLN A 191 -0.19 35.92 -10.90
CA GLN A 191 -1.18 34.84 -10.84
C GLN A 191 -0.53 33.51 -10.48
N SER A 192 0.63 33.19 -11.08
CA SER A 192 1.36 31.96 -10.74
C SER A 192 1.77 31.91 -9.25
N ARG A 193 2.33 33.01 -8.72
CA ARG A 193 2.71 33.11 -7.30
C ARG A 193 1.49 33.03 -6.36
N LEU A 194 0.36 33.61 -6.77
CA LEU A 194 -0.88 33.54 -5.99
C LEU A 194 -1.43 32.11 -5.94
N VAL A 195 -1.36 31.37 -7.05
CA VAL A 195 -1.73 29.95 -7.10
C VAL A 195 -0.82 29.11 -6.21
N ASP A 196 0.49 29.33 -6.27
CA ASP A 196 1.45 28.63 -5.41
C ASP A 196 1.16 28.90 -3.93
N LEU A 197 0.88 30.16 -3.58
CA LEU A 197 0.55 30.58 -2.22
C LEU A 197 -0.78 29.97 -1.74
N ILE A 198 -1.82 29.94 -2.58
CA ILE A 198 -3.08 29.26 -2.26
C ILE A 198 -2.87 27.75 -2.10
N SER A 199 -2.08 27.13 -2.97
CA SER A 199 -1.80 25.69 -2.92
C SER A 199 -1.01 25.33 -1.66
N LEU A 200 0.00 26.14 -1.31
CA LEU A 200 0.74 26.01 -0.06
C LEU A 200 -0.17 26.19 1.16
N GLY A 201 -1.01 27.23 1.15
CA GLY A 201 -1.99 27.48 2.21
C GLY A 201 -2.98 26.33 2.38
N TRP A 202 -3.46 25.75 1.28
CA TRP A 202 -4.32 24.57 1.29
C TRP A 202 -3.61 23.34 1.85
N LEU A 203 -2.35 23.12 1.47
CA LEU A 203 -1.53 22.02 1.99
C LEU A 203 -1.31 22.16 3.50
N LEU A 204 -0.99 23.37 3.97
CA LEU A 204 -0.86 23.66 5.40
C LEU A 204 -2.18 23.46 6.15
N ALA A 205 -3.31 23.91 5.58
CA ALA A 205 -4.63 23.71 6.16
C ALA A 205 -4.98 22.22 6.27
N MET A 206 -4.68 21.41 5.25
CA MET A 206 -4.85 19.96 5.28
C MET A 206 -3.98 19.31 6.37
N PHE A 207 -2.73 19.72 6.49
CA PHE A 207 -1.82 19.21 7.53
C PHE A 207 -2.32 19.56 8.94
N PHE A 208 -2.75 20.80 9.14
CA PHE A 208 -3.33 21.25 10.41
C PHE A 208 -4.63 20.50 10.74
N TYR A 209 -5.50 20.32 9.74
CA TYR A 209 -6.74 19.55 9.89
C TYR A 209 -6.47 18.12 10.36
N VAL A 210 -5.50 17.43 9.73
CA VAL A 210 -5.10 16.06 10.11
C VAL A 210 -4.57 16.01 11.55
N ILE A 211 -3.70 16.94 11.94
CA ILE A 211 -3.18 17.02 13.30
C ILE A 211 -4.30 17.25 14.30
N LEU A 212 -5.17 18.23 14.04
CA LEU A 212 -6.25 18.60 14.93
C LEU A 212 -7.24 17.43 15.11
N PHE A 213 -7.61 16.75 14.03
CA PHE A 213 -8.45 15.56 14.07
C PHE A 213 -7.82 14.45 14.94
N PHE A 214 -6.52 14.20 14.77
CA PHE A 214 -5.79 13.18 15.52
C PHE A 214 -5.68 13.52 17.01
N VAL A 215 -5.32 14.77 17.34
CA VAL A 215 -5.18 15.24 18.73
C VAL A 215 -6.53 15.17 19.45
N ILE A 216 -7.61 15.68 18.84
CA ILE A 216 -8.96 15.62 19.43
C ILE A 216 -9.38 14.16 19.61
N GLY A 217 -9.16 13.29 18.62
CA GLY A 217 -9.48 11.86 18.74
C GLY A 217 -8.76 11.17 19.90
N ILE A 218 -7.47 11.48 20.11
CA ILE A 218 -6.70 10.98 21.26
C ILE A 218 -7.26 11.50 22.58
N LEU A 219 -7.53 12.81 22.68
CA LEU A 219 -8.06 13.42 23.89
C LEU A 219 -9.40 12.80 24.30
N ILE A 220 -10.32 12.64 23.35
CA ILE A 220 -11.61 11.96 23.56
C ILE A 220 -11.38 10.52 24.05
N SER A 221 -10.43 9.79 23.45
CA SER A 221 -10.15 8.41 23.83
C SER A 221 -9.55 8.29 25.24
N ILE A 222 -8.65 9.21 25.62
CA ILE A 222 -8.08 9.27 26.98
C ILE A 222 -9.15 9.62 28.01
N ASP A 223 -10.04 10.53 27.68
CA ASP A 223 -11.13 10.92 28.56
C ASP A 223 -12.10 9.77 28.81
N VAL A 224 -12.49 9.04 27.76
CA VAL A 224 -13.31 7.81 27.91
C VAL A 224 -12.56 6.71 28.67
N TRP A 225 -11.24 6.61 28.53
CA TRP A 225 -10.44 5.66 29.31
C TRP A 225 -10.50 5.95 30.82
N LYS A 226 -10.49 7.23 31.21
CA LYS A 226 -10.44 7.65 32.62
C LYS A 226 -11.83 7.78 33.26
N ASN A 227 -12.79 8.33 32.52
CA ASN A 227 -14.10 8.76 33.01
C ASN A 227 -15.26 7.92 32.46
N GLY A 228 -14.97 6.82 31.75
CA GLY A 228 -15.97 5.99 31.10
C GLY A 228 -17.04 5.43 32.04
N GLY A 229 -18.28 5.37 31.55
CA GLY A 229 -19.43 4.93 32.34
C GLY A 229 -19.44 3.42 32.62
N ILE A 230 -18.75 2.63 31.80
CA ILE A 230 -18.65 1.16 31.91
C ILE A 230 -17.17 0.76 31.94
N SER A 231 -16.60 0.72 33.15
CA SER A 231 -15.16 0.54 33.43
C SER A 231 -14.35 -0.35 32.47
N TRP A 232 -14.78 -1.58 32.19
CA TRP A 232 -14.03 -2.49 31.33
C TRP A 232 -14.27 -2.22 29.84
N PHE A 233 -15.53 -1.94 29.46
CA PHE A 233 -15.93 -1.70 28.08
C PHE A 233 -15.30 -0.42 27.54
N SER A 234 -15.28 0.66 28.33
CA SER A 234 -14.66 1.93 27.96
C SER A 234 -13.15 1.77 27.66
N ARG A 235 -12.45 0.90 28.40
CA ARG A 235 -11.03 0.57 28.13
C ARG A 235 -10.84 -0.20 26.83
N VAL A 236 -11.69 -1.19 26.57
CA VAL A 236 -11.66 -1.98 25.32
C VAL A 236 -11.95 -1.09 24.12
N VAL A 237 -12.96 -0.22 24.21
CA VAL A 237 -13.33 0.72 23.16
C VAL A 237 -12.22 1.73 22.90
N ALA A 238 -11.65 2.34 23.95
CA ALA A 238 -10.58 3.32 23.80
C ALA A 238 -9.31 2.68 23.20
N PHE A 239 -8.92 1.48 23.66
CA PHE A 239 -7.81 0.73 23.07
C PHE A 239 -8.11 0.37 21.60
N GLY A 240 -9.32 -0.12 21.33
CA GLY A 240 -9.79 -0.47 19.99
C GLY A 240 -9.74 0.73 19.04
N ALA A 241 -10.16 1.92 19.49
CA ALA A 241 -10.12 3.15 18.69
C ALA A 241 -8.69 3.58 18.36
N ILE A 242 -7.76 3.50 19.32
CA ILE A 242 -6.33 3.79 19.09
C ILE A 242 -5.74 2.78 18.11
N ALA A 243 -5.99 1.48 18.31
CA ALA A 243 -5.52 0.42 17.42
C ALA A 243 -6.08 0.60 16.00
N ASN A 244 -7.37 0.87 15.85
CA ASN A 244 -8.00 1.14 14.56
C ASN A 244 -7.41 2.37 13.87
N SER A 245 -7.10 3.43 14.63
CA SER A 245 -6.46 4.62 14.09
C SER A 245 -5.07 4.29 13.52
N VAL A 246 -4.24 3.56 14.28
CA VAL A 246 -2.91 3.14 13.82
C VAL A 246 -2.99 2.23 12.60
N LEU A 247 -3.88 1.23 12.61
CA LEU A 247 -4.07 0.31 11.50
C LEU A 247 -4.67 0.99 10.27
N GLY A 248 -5.61 1.92 10.46
CA GLY A 248 -6.19 2.72 9.38
C GLY A 248 -5.16 3.60 8.69
N TRP A 249 -4.29 4.26 9.44
CA TRP A 249 -3.16 5.01 8.88
C TRP A 249 -2.15 4.10 8.17
N GLY A 250 -1.83 2.94 8.76
CA GLY A 250 -0.99 1.93 8.11
C GLY A 250 -1.59 1.45 6.79
N TYR A 251 -2.89 1.16 6.77
CA TYR A 251 -3.63 0.76 5.58
C TYR A 251 -3.67 1.86 4.52
N PHE A 252 -3.88 3.12 4.92
CA PHE A 252 -3.84 4.27 4.03
C PHE A 252 -2.45 4.41 3.37
N ILE A 253 -1.38 4.34 4.17
CA ILE A 253 -0.01 4.37 3.64
C ILE A 253 0.20 3.22 2.65
N ILE A 254 -0.31 2.03 2.98
CA ILE A 254 -0.15 0.86 2.12
C ILE A 254 -0.89 0.96 0.79
N THR A 255 -2.08 1.54 0.80
CA THR A 255 -2.95 1.61 -0.36
C THR A 255 -2.77 2.88 -1.20
N ARG A 256 -2.10 3.91 -0.66
CA ARG A 256 -1.97 5.22 -1.33
C ARG A 256 -0.54 5.68 -1.57
N CYS A 257 0.39 5.31 -0.70
CA CYS A 257 1.78 5.72 -0.88
C CYS A 257 2.51 4.78 -1.85
N LYS A 258 3.60 5.27 -2.42
CA LYS A 258 4.48 4.42 -3.23
C LYS A 258 5.05 3.31 -2.36
N MET A 259 4.96 2.08 -2.85
CA MET A 259 5.48 0.90 -2.21
C MET A 259 6.73 0.39 -2.93
N PRO A 260 7.68 -0.22 -2.19
CA PRO A 260 8.85 -0.83 -2.79
C PRO A 260 8.44 -2.08 -3.56
N TYR A 261 8.39 -1.96 -4.89
CA TYR A 261 8.17 -3.06 -5.82
C TYR A 261 9.52 -3.57 -6.33
N ARG A 262 9.73 -4.90 -6.27
CA ARG A 262 10.95 -5.51 -6.81
C ARG A 262 10.70 -5.86 -8.27
N ASN A 263 11.44 -5.24 -9.17
CA ASN A 263 11.33 -5.52 -10.59
C ASN A 263 12.02 -6.85 -10.93
N PHE A 264 11.21 -7.87 -11.26
CA PHE A 264 11.67 -9.20 -11.67
C PHE A 264 11.59 -9.43 -13.18
N LEU A 265 11.37 -8.40 -13.99
CA LEU A 265 11.19 -8.50 -15.44
C LEU A 265 12.38 -9.17 -16.14
N LYS A 266 13.60 -9.01 -15.60
CA LYS A 266 14.79 -9.73 -16.10
C LYS A 266 14.71 -11.26 -15.98
N LEU A 267 13.97 -11.79 -15.00
CA LEU A 267 13.73 -13.24 -14.90
C LEU A 267 12.75 -13.68 -15.99
N GLN A 268 11.69 -12.90 -16.21
CA GLN A 268 10.72 -13.15 -17.26
C GLN A 268 11.36 -13.07 -18.65
N GLU A 269 12.27 -12.11 -18.89
CA GLU A 269 13.08 -12.04 -20.11
C GLU A 269 13.84 -13.35 -20.36
N ILE A 270 14.46 -13.94 -19.32
CA ILE A 270 15.20 -15.19 -19.45
C ILE A 270 14.25 -16.35 -19.80
N GLU A 271 13.08 -16.41 -19.18
CA GLU A 271 12.07 -17.45 -19.45
C GLU A 271 11.55 -17.36 -20.89
N VAL A 272 11.23 -16.16 -21.36
CA VAL A 272 10.81 -15.89 -22.73
C VAL A 272 11.94 -16.20 -23.72
N LEU A 273 13.19 -15.82 -23.41
CA LEU A 273 14.36 -16.19 -24.21
C LEU A 273 14.54 -17.71 -24.27
N GLY A 274 14.19 -18.45 -23.22
CA GLY A 274 14.16 -19.91 -23.23
C GLY A 274 13.22 -20.49 -24.27
N GLN A 275 12.12 -19.81 -24.55
CA GLN A 275 11.12 -20.24 -25.53
C GLN A 275 11.46 -19.78 -26.95
N ILE A 276 12.03 -18.58 -27.11
CA ILE A 276 12.28 -17.96 -28.44
C ILE A 276 13.70 -18.24 -28.95
N ALA A 277 14.72 -18.12 -28.10
CA ALA A 277 16.13 -18.14 -28.49
C ALA A 277 17.01 -18.82 -27.40
N PRO A 278 16.95 -20.15 -27.26
CA PRO A 278 17.60 -20.87 -26.17
C PRO A 278 19.13 -20.72 -26.16
N SER A 279 19.76 -20.46 -27.30
CA SER A 279 21.21 -20.22 -27.39
C SER A 279 21.67 -18.94 -26.68
N GLN A 280 20.78 -17.95 -26.49
CA GLN A 280 21.10 -16.70 -25.81
C GLN A 280 20.87 -16.74 -24.30
N VAL A 281 20.17 -17.77 -23.81
CA VAL A 281 19.82 -17.93 -22.39
C VAL A 281 21.07 -18.02 -21.53
N GLU A 282 22.05 -18.83 -21.92
CA GLU A 282 23.27 -19.04 -21.15
C GLU A 282 24.08 -17.73 -21.03
N ALA A 283 24.22 -16.99 -22.13
CA ALA A 283 24.91 -15.70 -22.12
C ALA A 283 24.22 -14.69 -21.21
N LYS A 284 22.88 -14.66 -21.21
CA LYS A 284 22.10 -13.77 -20.33
C LYS A 284 22.19 -14.21 -18.87
N TRP A 285 22.13 -15.52 -18.59
CA TRP A 285 22.36 -16.09 -17.25
C TRP A 285 23.74 -15.73 -16.72
N GLN A 286 24.78 -15.91 -17.52
CA GLN A 286 26.15 -15.57 -17.16
C GLN A 286 26.30 -14.05 -16.92
N SER A 287 25.65 -13.21 -17.72
CA SER A 287 25.67 -11.75 -17.50
C SER A 287 25.03 -11.33 -16.17
N LEU A 288 23.97 -12.03 -15.74
CA LEU A 288 23.21 -11.69 -14.54
C LEU A 288 23.82 -12.31 -13.28
N TYR A 289 24.23 -13.57 -13.36
CA TYR A 289 24.62 -14.38 -12.21
C TYR A 289 26.10 -14.79 -12.21
N GLY A 290 26.83 -14.64 -13.31
CA GLY A 290 28.23 -15.09 -13.46
C GLY A 290 29.15 -14.53 -12.37
N GLU A 291 29.14 -13.21 -12.15
CA GLU A 291 29.94 -12.57 -11.09
C GLU A 291 29.57 -13.10 -9.68
N GLY A 292 28.31 -13.46 -9.46
CA GLY A 292 27.84 -14.05 -8.21
C GLY A 292 28.26 -15.51 -8.06
N TYR A 293 28.22 -16.26 -9.16
CA TYR A 293 28.62 -17.65 -9.25
C TYR A 293 30.13 -17.81 -9.03
N ASP A 294 30.96 -16.99 -9.67
CA ASP A 294 32.42 -17.03 -9.52
C ASP A 294 32.86 -16.74 -8.08
N ASP A 295 32.26 -15.71 -7.44
CA ASP A 295 32.51 -15.39 -6.02
C ASP A 295 32.00 -16.50 -5.08
N TYR A 296 30.92 -17.21 -5.45
CA TYR A 296 30.44 -18.37 -4.70
C TYR A 296 31.40 -19.57 -4.82
N VAL A 297 31.88 -19.88 -6.02
CA VAL A 297 32.88 -20.93 -6.27
C VAL A 297 34.20 -20.62 -5.55
N ASP A 298 34.66 -19.37 -5.57
CA ASP A 298 35.84 -18.94 -4.80
C ASP A 298 35.64 -19.13 -3.28
N MET A 299 34.45 -18.82 -2.75
CA MET A 299 34.11 -19.06 -1.34
C MET A 299 34.07 -20.55 -0.96
N ILE A 300 33.65 -21.44 -1.87
CA ILE A 300 33.73 -22.90 -1.70
C ILE A 300 35.19 -23.37 -1.73
N ASN A 301 35.96 -22.94 -2.74
CA ASN A 301 37.36 -23.33 -2.90
C ASN A 301 38.21 -22.93 -1.68
N ARG A 302 37.94 -21.75 -1.12
CA ARG A 302 38.56 -21.27 0.13
C ARG A 302 38.09 -22.02 1.39
N GLY A 303 37.00 -22.78 1.30
CA GLY A 303 36.44 -23.59 2.39
C GLY A 303 35.54 -22.80 3.35
N TYR A 304 35.04 -21.63 2.95
CA TYR A 304 34.15 -20.83 3.78
C TYR A 304 32.68 -21.27 3.68
N LEU A 305 32.28 -21.80 2.51
CA LEU A 305 30.94 -22.34 2.25
C LEU A 305 31.01 -23.86 2.00
N PRO A 306 29.98 -24.63 2.41
CA PRO A 306 29.83 -26.03 2.00
C PRO A 306 29.48 -26.07 0.50
N GLY A 307 30.19 -26.88 -0.29
CA GLY A 307 29.96 -27.02 -1.74
C GLY A 307 28.82 -27.98 -2.06
N GLY A 308 27.59 -27.64 -1.66
CA GLY A 308 26.39 -28.43 -1.95
C GLY A 308 25.63 -27.92 -3.18
N GLU A 309 25.15 -28.84 -4.01
CA GLU A 309 24.32 -28.56 -5.20
C GLU A 309 23.02 -27.81 -4.83
N ASN A 310 22.49 -28.04 -3.62
CA ASN A 310 21.30 -27.38 -3.08
C ASN A 310 21.51 -25.94 -2.58
N ASP A 311 22.76 -25.49 -2.42
CA ASP A 311 23.05 -24.13 -1.95
C ASP A 311 22.95 -23.08 -3.07
N HIS A 312 22.97 -23.52 -4.34
CA HIS A 312 22.67 -22.66 -5.50
C HIS A 312 21.21 -22.17 -5.50
N ALA A 313 20.26 -22.98 -5.01
CA ALA A 313 18.86 -22.57 -4.87
C ALA A 313 18.67 -21.43 -3.86
N HIS A 314 19.60 -21.25 -2.91
CA HIS A 314 19.57 -20.14 -1.96
C HIS A 314 20.00 -18.79 -2.58
N LEU A 315 20.67 -18.79 -3.74
CA LEU A 315 21.03 -17.59 -4.50
C LEU A 315 19.84 -17.03 -5.32
N VAL A 316 18.87 -17.88 -5.70
CA VAL A 316 17.73 -17.54 -6.58
C VAL A 316 16.50 -17.03 -5.81
N GLY A 317 16.60 -16.84 -4.50
CA GLY A 317 15.53 -16.29 -3.69
C GLY A 317 15.07 -17.29 -2.65
N SER A 318 15.44 -17.00 -1.41
CA SER A 318 15.00 -17.74 -0.24
C SER A 318 13.46 -17.67 -0.12
N LYS A 319 12.76 -18.73 -0.57
CA LYS A 319 11.35 -19.03 -0.27
C LYS A 319 11.04 -18.91 1.23
N LYS A 320 12.04 -19.06 2.11
CA LYS A 320 11.92 -18.92 3.57
C LYS A 320 11.58 -17.50 4.04
N THR A 321 12.04 -16.46 3.35
CA THR A 321 11.78 -15.07 3.78
C THR A 321 10.37 -14.63 3.37
N ILE A 322 9.93 -15.05 2.18
CA ILE A 322 8.56 -14.84 1.69
C ILE A 322 7.58 -15.64 2.54
N ARG A 323 7.84 -16.92 2.83
CA ARG A 323 7.01 -17.71 3.76
C ARG A 323 6.85 -17.06 5.13
N ARG A 324 7.89 -16.46 5.69
CA ARG A 324 7.81 -15.85 7.03
C ARG A 324 6.95 -14.58 7.04
N ASN A 325 7.02 -13.76 5.99
CA ASN A 325 6.18 -12.57 5.85
C ASN A 325 4.74 -12.92 5.45
N VAL A 326 4.55 -13.93 4.59
CA VAL A 326 3.23 -14.45 4.21
C VAL A 326 2.57 -15.13 5.41
N VAL A 327 3.29 -15.91 6.22
CA VAL A 327 2.75 -16.49 7.46
C VAL A 327 2.38 -15.40 8.46
N ALA A 328 3.20 -14.35 8.62
CA ALA A 328 2.84 -13.22 9.48
C ALA A 328 1.58 -12.48 8.98
N PHE A 329 1.45 -12.29 7.66
CA PHE A 329 0.29 -11.66 7.04
C PHE A 329 -0.97 -12.53 7.10
N VAL A 330 -0.84 -13.84 6.86
CA VAL A 330 -1.93 -14.83 6.97
C VAL A 330 -2.38 -14.98 8.42
N LEU A 331 -1.47 -14.94 9.40
CA LEU A 331 -1.83 -14.93 10.82
C LEU A 331 -2.56 -13.63 11.21
N LEU A 332 -2.14 -12.48 10.67
CA LEU A 332 -2.85 -11.21 10.86
C LEU A 332 -4.24 -11.24 10.19
N ALA A 333 -4.35 -11.75 8.96
CA ALA A 333 -5.61 -11.86 8.24
C ALA A 333 -6.56 -12.88 8.89
N ALA A 334 -6.04 -14.02 9.36
CA ALA A 334 -6.81 -15.02 10.09
C ALA A 334 -7.26 -14.51 11.46
N PHE A 335 -6.45 -13.69 12.13
CA PHE A 335 -6.86 -12.99 13.36
C PHE A 335 -8.01 -12.01 13.08
N PHE A 336 -7.94 -11.26 11.98
CA PHE A 336 -9.02 -10.38 11.53
C PHE A 336 -10.29 -11.15 11.13
N TRP A 337 -10.15 -12.30 10.48
CA TRP A 337 -11.30 -13.10 10.04
C TRP A 337 -11.98 -13.83 11.21
N ALA A 338 -11.19 -14.36 12.16
CA ALA A 338 -11.69 -14.98 13.38
C ALA A 338 -12.36 -13.98 14.33
N ALA A 339 -11.98 -12.69 14.29
CA ALA A 339 -12.60 -11.64 15.08
C ALA A 339 -14.00 -11.21 14.55
N PHE A 340 -14.35 -11.55 13.30
CA PHE A 340 -15.61 -11.14 12.67
C PHE A 340 -16.25 -12.28 11.84
N PRO A 341 -16.75 -13.36 12.47
CA PRO A 341 -17.29 -14.52 11.75
C PRO A 341 -18.66 -14.31 11.08
N GLY A 342 -19.21 -13.09 11.05
CA GLY A 342 -20.60 -12.83 10.67
C GLY A 342 -20.85 -12.08 9.34
N TYR A 343 -19.84 -11.84 8.50
CA TYR A 343 -19.98 -10.95 7.32
C TYR A 343 -20.02 -11.65 5.95
N THR A 344 -20.50 -12.89 5.90
CA THR A 344 -20.85 -13.56 4.64
C THR A 344 -22.25 -14.16 4.70
N GLN A 345 -23.25 -13.29 4.66
CA GLN A 345 -24.57 -13.56 4.08
C GLN A 345 -25.05 -12.30 3.36
#